data_AF-A0A7V8AY85-F1
#
_entry.id   AF-A0A7V8AY85-F1
#
_cell.length_a   1.000
_cell.length_b   1.000
_cell.length_c   1.000
_cell.angle_alpha   90.00
_cell.angle_beta   90.00
_cell.angle_gamma   90.00
#
_symmetry.space_group_name_H-M   'P 1'
#
loop_
_entity.id
_entity.type
_entity.pdbx_description
1 polymer ?
#
loop_
_entity_poly.entity_id
_entity_poly.type
_entity_poly.pdbx_seq_one_letter_code
_entity_poly.pdbx_strand_id
1 'polypeptide(L)'
;MSAVPPIALFHQWLLAAAPETPLACSIVLHGTPPPLSPRLCAGIATYLNEYDEAGDGRWLALQPDLVPLIADDPRRRHLLGLDKETDLHQPSQPFGIQRVLAALAARGHVVLDSPLASAATRGLKNVFHVGIGLPPDSLADCHIILNPGLFQITCLPQIIGDVFLEWLNAPDRKMQPLHGL
;
A
#
# COMPACT_ATOMS: atom_id res chain seq x y z
N MET A 1 -28.03 -1.95 -1.65
CA MET A 1 -26.80 -1.20 -1.92
C MET A 1 -25.96 -2.04 -2.86
N SER A 2 -25.82 -1.64 -4.12
CA SER A 2 -24.98 -2.38 -5.08
C SER A 2 -23.51 -2.10 -4.76
N ALA A 3 -22.71 -3.16 -4.62
CA ALA A 3 -21.27 -3.03 -4.43
C ALA A 3 -20.67 -2.27 -5.62
N VAL A 4 -19.93 -1.19 -5.35
CA VAL A 4 -19.20 -0.46 -6.38
C VAL A 4 -18.10 -1.37 -6.92
N PRO A 5 -17.98 -1.55 -8.25
CA PRO A 5 -16.97 -2.45 -8.80
C PRO A 5 -15.56 -1.95 -8.45
N PRO A 6 -14.59 -2.85 -8.19
CA PRO A 6 -13.23 -2.48 -7.76
C PRO A 6 -12.55 -1.44 -8.66
N ILE A 7 -12.84 -1.47 -9.96
CA ILE A 7 -12.28 -0.52 -10.93
C ILE A 7 -12.87 0.89 -10.82
N ALA A 8 -14.14 1.02 -10.43
CA ALA A 8 -14.76 2.33 -10.24
C ALA A 8 -14.23 3.02 -8.97
N LEU A 9 -14.00 2.25 -7.89
CA LEU A 9 -13.31 2.74 -6.70
C LEU A 9 -11.88 3.18 -7.02
N PHE A 10 -11.16 2.41 -7.83
CA PHE A 10 -9.82 2.79 -8.30
C PHE A 10 -9.83 4.11 -9.08
N HIS A 11 -10.76 4.30 -10.02
CA HIS A 11 -10.84 5.56 -10.76
C HIS A 11 -11.20 6.75 -9.86
N GLN A 12 -12.12 6.58 -8.91
CA GLN A 12 -12.46 7.63 -7.94
C GLN A 12 -11.26 8.00 -7.08
N TRP A 13 -10.53 7.00 -6.58
CA TRP A 13 -9.29 7.18 -5.83
C TRP A 13 -8.22 7.90 -6.65
N LEU A 14 -8.11 7.59 -7.96
CA LEU A 14 -7.11 8.17 -8.85
C LEU A 14 -7.43 9.61 -9.28
N LEU A 15 -8.72 9.93 -9.41
CA LEU A 15 -9.20 11.28 -9.77
C LEU A 15 -9.25 12.22 -8.58
N ALA A 16 -9.26 11.71 -7.35
CA ALA A 16 -9.09 12.52 -6.17
C ALA A 16 -7.77 13.31 -6.25
N ALA A 17 -7.79 14.57 -5.78
CA ALA A 17 -6.58 15.36 -5.67
C ALA A 17 -5.53 14.55 -4.90
N ALA A 18 -4.34 14.40 -5.48
CA ALA A 18 -3.21 13.88 -4.72
C ALA A 18 -3.01 14.82 -3.51
N PRO A 19 -2.77 14.29 -2.31
CA PRO A 19 -2.60 15.13 -1.13
C PRO A 19 -1.50 16.17 -1.38
N GLU A 20 -1.82 17.44 -1.08
CA GLU A 20 -0.92 18.58 -1.31
C GLU A 20 0.34 18.51 -0.42
N THR A 21 0.31 17.67 0.61
CA THR A 21 1.42 17.38 1.49
C THR A 21 2.12 16.07 1.08
N PRO A 22 3.47 16.01 1.16
CA PRO A 22 4.25 14.80 0.84
C PRO A 22 4.09 13.66 1.87
N LEU A 23 3.01 13.70 2.66
CA LEU A 23 2.67 12.76 3.72
C LEU A 23 1.79 11.60 3.25
N ALA A 24 1.41 11.55 1.97
CA ALA A 24 0.70 10.41 1.38
C ALA A 24 1.52 9.14 1.61
N CYS A 25 1.13 8.36 2.61
CA CYS A 25 1.81 7.11 2.92
C CYS A 25 0.92 5.94 2.56
N SER A 26 1.53 4.89 2.05
CA SER A 26 0.86 3.61 1.82
C SER A 26 1.23 2.62 2.90
N ILE A 27 0.37 1.63 3.10
CA ILE A 27 0.65 0.50 4.01
C ILE A 27 0.91 -0.74 3.16
N VAL A 28 2.02 -1.42 3.40
CA VAL A 28 2.37 -2.68 2.75
C VAL A 28 2.46 -3.76 3.81
N LEU A 29 1.60 -4.77 3.68
CA LEU A 29 1.56 -5.92 4.55
C LEU A 29 2.49 -7.01 4.01
N HIS A 30 3.31 -7.55 4.91
CA HIS A 30 4.20 -8.68 4.70
C HIS A 30 3.67 -9.81 5.56
N GLY A 31 3.33 -10.97 5.00
CA GLY A 31 2.77 -12.06 5.79
C GLY A 31 3.05 -13.43 5.22
N THR A 32 3.00 -14.45 6.07
CA THR A 32 3.18 -15.85 5.68
C THR A 32 2.08 -16.76 6.23
N PRO A 33 1.48 -17.62 5.39
CA PRO A 33 1.60 -17.62 3.93
C PRO A 33 0.85 -16.41 3.33
N PRO A 34 1.44 -15.71 2.34
CA PRO A 34 0.71 -14.69 1.59
C PRO A 34 -0.23 -15.34 0.56
N PRO A 35 -1.28 -14.63 0.11
CA PRO A 35 -1.73 -13.32 0.60
C PRO A 35 -2.40 -13.43 1.98
N LEU A 36 -2.29 -12.37 2.79
CA LEU A 36 -3.10 -12.26 3.99
C LEU A 36 -4.58 -12.11 3.60
N SER A 37 -5.48 -12.25 4.57
CA SER A 37 -6.91 -12.18 4.28
C SER A 37 -7.25 -10.83 3.61
N PRO A 38 -7.97 -10.78 2.48
CA PRO A 38 -8.46 -9.53 1.89
C PRO A 38 -9.28 -8.67 2.86
N ARG A 39 -9.85 -9.31 3.90
CA ARG A 39 -10.55 -8.66 5.00
C ARG A 39 -9.64 -7.79 5.87
N LEU A 40 -8.36 -8.12 5.99
CA LEU A 40 -7.40 -7.32 6.75
C LEU A 40 -7.10 -6.00 6.03
N CYS A 41 -6.76 -6.05 4.74
CA CYS A 41 -6.58 -4.84 3.93
C CYS A 41 -7.83 -3.94 3.95
N ALA A 42 -9.00 -4.55 3.74
CA ALA A 42 -10.28 -3.83 3.81
C ALA A 42 -10.56 -3.25 5.20
N GLY A 43 -10.26 -3.99 6.26
CA GLY A 43 -10.40 -3.53 7.63
C GLY A 43 -9.51 -2.33 7.94
N ILE A 44 -8.23 -2.38 7.53
CA ILE A 44 -7.28 -1.27 7.71
C ILE A 44 -7.76 -0.03 6.95
N ALA A 45 -8.12 -0.18 5.67
CA ALA A 45 -8.64 0.94 4.88
C ALA A 45 -9.93 1.52 5.48
N THR A 46 -10.84 0.67 5.97
CA THR A 46 -12.06 1.12 6.65
C THR A 46 -11.74 1.93 7.90
N TYR A 47 -10.81 1.44 8.72
CA TYR A 47 -10.37 2.14 9.91
C TYR A 47 -9.75 3.50 9.56
N LEU A 48 -8.81 3.54 8.62
CA LEU A 48 -8.15 4.79 8.23
C LEU A 48 -9.11 5.77 7.55
N ASN A 49 -10.14 5.30 6.85
CA ASN A 49 -11.18 6.19 6.33
C ASN A 49 -12.01 6.88 7.42
N GLU A 50 -12.03 6.33 8.63
CA GLU A 50 -12.70 6.92 9.79
C GLU A 50 -11.77 7.82 10.62
N TYR A 51 -10.48 7.48 10.70
CA TYR A 51 -9.55 8.11 11.65
C TYR A 51 -8.38 8.89 11.02
N ASP A 52 -8.03 8.67 9.75
CA ASP A 52 -7.02 9.46 9.04
C ASP A 52 -7.67 10.68 8.36
N GLU A 53 -7.68 11.81 9.07
CA GLU A 53 -8.20 13.07 8.54
C GLU A 53 -7.48 13.52 7.26
N ALA A 54 -6.18 13.23 7.13
CA ALA A 54 -5.39 13.60 5.94
C ALA A 54 -5.72 12.70 4.73
N GLY A 55 -6.18 11.48 5.00
CA GLY A 55 -6.66 10.54 4.00
C GLY A 55 -8.01 10.91 3.39
N ASP A 56 -8.78 11.82 4.02
CA ASP A 56 -10.08 12.34 3.54
C ASP A 56 -11.06 11.22 3.12
N GLY A 57 -11.05 10.10 3.85
CA GLY A 57 -11.89 8.94 3.56
C GLY A 57 -11.55 8.19 2.25
N ARG A 58 -10.31 8.31 1.75
CA ARG A 58 -9.88 7.77 0.44
C ARG A 58 -8.87 6.64 0.52
N TRP A 59 -8.73 5.97 1.64
CA TRP A 59 -7.93 4.76 1.72
C TRP A 59 -8.53 3.65 0.87
N LEU A 60 -7.71 3.15 -0.06
CA LEU A 60 -8.05 2.04 -0.94
C LEU A 60 -7.41 0.75 -0.42
N ALA A 61 -8.21 -0.27 -0.13
CA ALA A 61 -7.71 -1.63 0.02
C ALA A 61 -7.57 -2.27 -1.37
N LEU A 62 -6.33 -2.45 -1.84
CA LEU A 62 -6.12 -2.95 -3.18
C LEU A 62 -6.45 -4.44 -3.26
N GLN A 63 -7.32 -4.80 -4.19
CA GLN A 63 -7.62 -6.21 -4.49
C GLN A 63 -6.52 -6.77 -5.40
N PRO A 64 -6.10 -8.03 -5.20
CA PRO A 64 -5.05 -8.66 -6.02
C PRO A 64 -5.33 -8.59 -7.53
N ASP A 65 -6.60 -8.74 -7.93
CA ASP A 65 -7.02 -8.76 -9.33
C ASP A 65 -6.98 -7.39 -10.01
N LEU A 66 -6.91 -6.30 -9.24
CA LEU A 66 -6.89 -4.94 -9.77
C LEU A 66 -5.52 -4.59 -10.37
N VAL A 67 -4.44 -5.14 -9.83
CA VAL A 67 -3.07 -4.82 -10.30
C VAL A 67 -2.83 -5.31 -11.72
N PRO A 68 -3.15 -6.57 -12.10
CA PRO A 68 -3.06 -7.01 -13.49
C PRO A 68 -3.92 -6.17 -14.43
N LEU A 69 -5.15 -5.83 -14.02
CA LEU A 69 -6.06 -4.99 -14.83
C LEU A 69 -5.52 -3.58 -15.07
N ILE A 70 -4.78 -3.01 -14.12
CA ILE A 70 -4.09 -1.74 -14.31
C ILE A 70 -2.87 -1.92 -15.21
N ALA A 71 -2.09 -2.97 -14.99
CA ALA A 71 -0.88 -3.26 -15.75
C ALA A 71 -1.18 -3.48 -17.24
N ASP A 72 -2.25 -4.21 -17.56
CA ASP A 72 -2.61 -4.54 -18.95
C ASP A 72 -3.27 -3.38 -19.73
N ASP A 73 -3.66 -2.29 -19.05
CA ASP A 73 -4.30 -1.13 -19.69
C ASP A 73 -3.32 0.06 -19.77
N PRO A 74 -2.83 0.41 -20.99
CA PRO A 74 -1.94 1.55 -21.19
C PRO A 74 -2.50 2.88 -20.68
N ARG A 75 -3.83 3.07 -20.72
CA ARG A 75 -4.45 4.32 -20.24
C ARG A 75 -4.41 4.40 -18.72
N ARG A 76 -4.60 3.28 -18.02
CA ARG A 76 -4.52 3.25 -16.55
C ARG A 76 -3.09 3.43 -16.06
N ARG A 77 -2.13 2.84 -16.78
CA ARG A 77 -0.70 3.10 -16.56
C ARG A 77 -0.35 4.56 -16.75
N HIS A 78 -0.91 5.20 -17.79
CA HIS A 78 -0.71 6.63 -18.05
C HIS A 78 -1.18 7.50 -16.88
N LEU A 79 -2.34 7.17 -16.32
CA LEU A 79 -2.85 7.88 -15.15
C LEU A 79 -1.98 7.71 -13.89
N LEU A 80 -1.12 6.69 -13.84
CA LEU A 80 -0.10 6.51 -12.79
C LEU A 80 1.27 7.10 -13.17
N GLY A 81 1.37 7.82 -14.29
CA GLY A 81 2.63 8.41 -14.78
C GLY A 81 3.61 7.40 -15.37
N LEU A 82 3.15 6.20 -15.76
CA LEU A 82 4.00 5.11 -16.27
C LEU A 82 4.18 5.15 -17.81
N ASP A 83 4.26 6.35 -18.37
CA ASP A 83 4.20 6.67 -19.81
C ASP A 83 5.47 6.41 -20.59
N LYS A 84 6.59 6.58 -19.90
CA LYS A 84 7.92 6.46 -20.45
C LYS A 84 8.46 5.14 -19.91
N GLU A 85 8.50 4.09 -20.73
CA GLU A 85 9.70 3.25 -20.89
C GLU A 85 9.47 1.90 -21.60
N THR A 86 10.33 1.72 -22.61
CA THR A 86 10.99 0.55 -23.21
C THR A 86 10.31 -0.82 -23.19
N ASP A 87 9.99 -1.27 -24.41
CA ASP A 87 9.46 -2.54 -24.91
C ASP A 87 10.13 -3.86 -24.44
N LEU A 88 10.95 -3.87 -23.39
CA LEU A 88 11.71 -5.07 -22.99
C LEU A 88 10.93 -6.02 -22.07
N HIS A 89 9.91 -5.53 -21.35
CA HIS A 89 9.15 -6.34 -20.41
C HIS A 89 7.64 -6.15 -20.60
N GLN A 90 6.93 -7.27 -20.78
CA GLN A 90 5.48 -7.26 -20.86
C GLN A 90 4.87 -6.70 -19.55
N PRO A 91 3.85 -5.83 -19.62
CA PRO A 91 3.21 -5.22 -18.45
C PRO A 91 2.70 -6.18 -17.37
N SER A 92 2.17 -7.33 -17.78
CA SER A 92 1.65 -8.38 -16.90
C SER A 92 2.74 -9.25 -16.25
N GLN A 93 4.01 -9.07 -16.64
CA GLN A 93 5.13 -9.79 -16.02
C GLN A 93 5.48 -9.19 -14.66
N PRO A 94 6.15 -9.93 -13.77
CA PRO A 94 6.45 -9.50 -12.40
C PRO A 94 7.06 -8.09 -12.31
N PHE A 95 7.94 -7.71 -13.25
CA PHE A 95 8.53 -6.38 -13.30
C PHE A 95 7.49 -5.28 -13.60
N GLY A 96 6.59 -5.49 -14.55
CA GLY A 96 5.52 -4.54 -14.86
C GLY A 96 4.53 -4.39 -13.72
N ILE A 97 4.18 -5.50 -13.07
CA ILE A 97 3.34 -5.54 -11.86
C ILE A 97 4.00 -4.78 -10.69
N GLN A 98 5.29 -4.98 -10.46
CA GLN A 98 6.05 -4.25 -9.44
C GLN A 98 6.04 -2.74 -9.69
N ARG A 99 6.18 -2.29 -10.95
CA ARG A 99 6.10 -0.86 -11.28
C ARG A 99 4.73 -0.26 -10.97
N VAL A 100 3.65 -0.99 -11.28
CA VAL A 100 2.29 -0.56 -10.91
C VAL A 100 2.15 -0.45 -9.40
N LEU A 101 2.61 -1.46 -8.65
CA LEU A 101 2.56 -1.45 -7.19
C LEU A 101 3.38 -0.32 -6.57
N ALA A 102 4.57 -0.04 -7.09
CA ALA A 102 5.39 1.10 -6.66
C ALA A 102 4.70 2.44 -6.96
N ALA A 103 4.08 2.59 -8.13
CA ALA A 103 3.36 3.82 -8.49
C ALA A 103 2.09 4.03 -7.63
N LEU A 104 1.35 2.95 -7.35
CA LEU A 104 0.22 2.97 -6.42
C LEU A 104 0.67 3.37 -5.02
N ALA A 105 1.76 2.77 -4.52
CA ALA A 105 2.32 3.09 -3.21
C ALA A 105 2.84 4.54 -3.13
N ALA A 106 3.48 5.02 -4.19
CA ALA A 106 4.00 6.38 -4.25
C ALA A 106 2.88 7.43 -4.23
N ARG A 107 1.69 7.10 -4.77
CA ARG A 107 0.52 7.97 -4.72
C ARG A 107 -0.10 8.07 -3.31
N GLY A 108 0.07 7.05 -2.46
CA GLY A 108 -0.38 7.06 -1.06
C GLY A 108 -1.84 6.67 -0.84
N HIS A 109 -2.25 6.53 0.42
CA HIS A 109 -3.63 6.13 0.82
C HIS A 109 -4.08 4.82 0.17
N VAL A 110 -3.19 3.83 0.12
CA VAL A 110 -3.48 2.49 -0.36
C VAL A 110 -2.88 1.45 0.58
N VAL A 111 -3.61 0.37 0.82
CA VAL A 111 -3.16 -0.82 1.55
C VAL A 111 -2.90 -1.94 0.56
N LEU A 112 -1.67 -2.47 0.58
CA LEU A 112 -1.19 -3.50 -0.34
C LEU A 112 -0.79 -4.76 0.44
N ASP A 113 -1.10 -5.92 -0.12
CA ASP A 113 -0.75 -7.23 0.42
C ASP A 113 -0.39 -8.18 -0.72
N SER A 114 0.87 -8.13 -1.12
CA SER A 114 1.45 -9.15 -1.99
C SER A 114 2.97 -9.18 -1.85
N PRO A 115 3.63 -10.33 -2.09
CA PRO A 115 5.09 -10.40 -2.11
C PRO A 115 5.72 -9.43 -3.12
N LEU A 116 5.04 -9.19 -4.26
CA LEU A 116 5.50 -8.22 -5.25
C LEU A 116 5.39 -6.78 -4.74
N ALA A 117 4.41 -6.46 -3.88
CA ALA A 117 4.26 -5.13 -3.27
C ALA A 117 5.41 -4.87 -2.31
N SER A 118 5.73 -5.85 -1.46
CA SER A 118 6.88 -5.80 -0.55
C SER A 118 8.18 -5.53 -1.30
N ALA A 119 8.45 -6.27 -2.38
CA ALA A 119 9.64 -6.08 -3.20
C ALA A 119 9.65 -4.71 -3.92
N ALA A 120 8.51 -4.28 -4.46
CA ALA A 120 8.38 -3.03 -5.22
C ALA A 120 8.57 -1.76 -4.37
N THR A 121 8.37 -1.85 -3.06
CA THR A 121 8.26 -0.69 -2.16
C THR A 121 9.41 -0.55 -1.16
N ARG A 122 10.32 -1.53 -1.07
CA ARG A 122 11.42 -1.58 -0.08
C ARG A 122 12.34 -0.34 -0.03
N GLY A 123 12.39 0.47 -1.10
CA GLY A 123 13.18 1.71 -1.15
C GLY A 123 12.36 3.01 -1.03
N LEU A 124 11.04 2.92 -0.88
CA LEU A 124 10.16 4.08 -0.85
C LEU A 124 10.08 4.66 0.57
N LYS A 125 10.36 5.95 0.71
CA LYS A 125 10.42 6.63 2.02
C LYS A 125 9.04 6.89 2.63
N ASN A 126 7.99 6.86 1.83
CA ASN A 126 6.61 7.14 2.22
C ASN A 126 5.76 5.86 2.32
N VAL A 127 6.37 4.72 2.66
CA VAL A 127 5.66 3.46 2.81
C VAL A 127 5.84 2.92 4.21
N PHE A 128 4.72 2.58 4.85
CA PHE A 128 4.68 1.90 6.13
C PHE A 128 4.63 0.39 5.90
N HIS A 129 5.68 -0.29 6.34
CA HIS A 129 5.80 -1.74 6.17
C HIS A 129 5.37 -2.45 7.46
N VAL A 130 4.45 -3.41 7.34
CA VAL A 130 3.89 -4.17 8.47
C VAL A 130 4.19 -5.66 8.27
N GLY A 131 4.91 -6.26 9.20
CA GLY A 131 5.10 -7.71 9.26
C GLY A 131 3.98 -8.38 10.04
N ILE A 132 3.36 -9.42 9.47
CA ILE A 132 2.38 -10.30 10.13
C ILE A 132 2.97 -11.71 10.18
N GLY A 133 3.38 -12.16 11.37
CA GLY A 133 4.09 -13.42 11.55
C GLY A 133 5.58 -13.30 11.26
N LEU A 134 6.16 -14.34 10.66
CA LEU A 134 7.57 -14.37 10.24
C LEU A 134 7.64 -14.06 8.73
N PRO A 135 7.73 -12.78 8.31
CA PRO A 135 7.82 -12.44 6.90
C PRO A 135 9.05 -13.13 6.28
N PRO A 136 8.93 -13.62 5.04
CA PRO A 136 9.87 -14.58 4.47
C PRO A 136 11.21 -13.95 4.07
N ASP A 137 11.23 -12.63 3.83
CA ASP A 137 12.34 -11.99 3.12
C ASP A 137 13.19 -11.06 4.00
N SER A 138 12.59 -10.29 4.91
CA SER A 138 13.33 -9.39 5.81
C SER A 138 12.40 -8.79 6.87
N LEU A 139 12.79 -8.93 8.14
CA LEU A 139 12.16 -8.21 9.25
C LEU A 139 12.68 -6.77 9.38
N ALA A 140 13.85 -6.47 8.82
CA ALA A 140 14.54 -5.20 9.02
C ALA A 140 13.84 -4.01 8.34
N ASP A 141 13.04 -4.27 7.31
CA ASP A 141 12.32 -3.24 6.56
C ASP A 141 10.93 -2.95 7.14
N CYS A 142 10.48 -3.70 8.15
CA CYS A 142 9.16 -3.53 8.77
C CYS A 142 9.22 -2.50 9.89
N HIS A 143 8.25 -1.58 9.90
CA HIS A 143 8.07 -0.59 10.96
C HIS A 143 7.39 -1.18 12.19
N ILE A 144 6.53 -2.19 12.00
CA ILE A 144 5.93 -2.99 13.06
C ILE A 144 5.85 -4.46 12.62
N ILE A 145 6.03 -5.37 13.59
CA ILE A 145 5.88 -6.81 13.40
C ILE A 145 4.87 -7.31 14.42
N LEU A 146 3.78 -7.91 13.93
CA LEU A 146 2.69 -8.45 14.73
C LEU A 146 2.71 -9.97 14.70
N ASN A 147 2.65 -10.60 15.87
CA ASN A 147 2.50 -12.04 15.99
C ASN A 147 1.01 -12.41 15.94
N PRO A 148 0.50 -13.06 14.88
CA PRO A 148 -0.92 -13.40 14.76
C PRO A 148 -1.38 -14.43 15.80
N GLY A 149 -0.47 -15.14 16.48
CA GLY A 149 -0.82 -16.02 17.59
C GLY A 149 -1.14 -15.29 18.90
N LEU A 150 -0.80 -13.99 19.00
CA LEU A 150 -1.05 -13.18 20.19
C LEU A 150 -2.27 -12.25 20.05
N PHE A 151 -2.78 -12.08 18.82
CA PHE A 151 -3.84 -11.13 18.50
C PHE A 151 -4.98 -11.79 17.73
N GLN A 152 -6.21 -11.36 17.99
CA GLN A 152 -7.33 -11.74 17.15
C GLN A 152 -7.26 -11.00 15.82
N ILE A 153 -7.62 -11.66 14.71
CA ILE A 153 -7.57 -11.02 13.38
C ILE A 153 -8.42 -9.74 13.29
N THR A 154 -9.46 -9.65 14.13
CA THR A 154 -10.40 -8.51 14.21
C THR A 154 -9.81 -7.26 14.84
N CYS A 155 -8.73 -7.37 15.64
CA CYS A 155 -8.08 -6.20 16.25
C CYS A 155 -6.85 -5.70 15.46
N LEU A 156 -6.36 -6.49 14.49
CA LEU A 156 -5.20 -6.10 13.67
C LEU A 156 -5.41 -4.80 12.90
N PRO A 157 -6.58 -4.51 12.29
CA PRO A 157 -6.81 -3.24 11.60
C PRO A 157 -6.56 -2.00 12.47
N GLN A 158 -7.06 -2.01 13.70
CA GLN A 158 -6.94 -0.89 14.64
C GLN A 158 -5.50 -0.73 15.10
N ILE A 159 -4.84 -1.84 15.49
CA ILE A 159 -3.42 -1.82 15.90
C ILE A 159 -2.54 -1.25 14.78
N ILE A 160 -2.74 -1.72 13.54
CA ILE A 160 -1.96 -1.25 12.40
C ILE A 160 -2.26 0.22 12.10
N GLY A 161 -3.54 0.60 12.12
CA GLY A 161 -3.98 1.96 11.87
C GLY A 161 -3.43 2.96 12.88
N ASP A 162 -3.54 2.67 14.17
CA ASP A 162 -3.07 3.55 15.24
C ASP A 162 -1.56 3.77 15.17
N VAL A 163 -0.79 2.68 15.01
CA VAL A 163 0.67 2.79 14.90
C VAL A 163 1.07 3.52 13.62
N PHE A 164 0.33 3.34 12.52
CA PHE A 164 0.54 4.10 11.30
C PHE A 164 0.28 5.61 11.51
N LEU A 165 -0.80 5.98 12.20
CA LEU A 165 -1.14 7.37 12.49
C LEU A 165 -0.11 8.01 13.43
N GLU A 166 0.38 7.27 14.43
CA GLU A 166 1.48 7.72 15.28
C GLU A 166 2.77 7.92 14.44
N TRP A 167 3.10 6.95 13.59
CA TRP A 167 4.24 7.02 12.68
C TRP A 167 4.15 8.19 11.69
N LEU A 168 2.96 8.56 11.21
CA LEU A 168 2.72 9.75 10.38
C LEU A 168 3.06 11.05 11.12
N ASN A 169 2.73 11.12 12.40
CA ASN A 169 2.87 12.33 13.23
C ASN A 169 4.21 12.42 13.96
N ALA A 170 5.08 11.41 13.84
CA ALA A 170 6.38 11.39 14.48
C ALA A 170 7.26 12.59 14.02
N PRO A 171 7.79 13.41 14.95
CA PRO A 171 8.47 14.67 14.63
C PRO A 171 9.76 14.49 13.81
N ASP A 172 10.44 13.35 13.93
CA ASP A 172 11.72 13.07 13.26
C ASP A 172 11.60 12.78 11.75
N ARG A 173 10.39 12.63 11.20
CA ARG A 173 10.22 12.54 9.74
C ARG A 173 10.67 13.77 8.97
N LYS A 174 10.64 14.95 9.60
CA LYS A 174 11.03 16.20 8.97
C LYS A 174 12.55 16.41 8.91
N MET A 175 13.33 15.55 9.55
CA MET A 175 14.79 15.61 9.56
C MET A 175 15.41 14.21 9.52
N GLN A 176 15.57 13.63 8.33
CA GLN A 176 16.82 12.92 7.95
C GLN A 176 16.74 12.34 6.52
N PRO A 177 17.69 12.67 5.63
CA PRO A 177 18.04 11.76 4.56
C PRO A 177 18.80 10.58 5.18
N LEU A 178 18.20 9.38 5.18
CA LEU A 178 18.91 8.15 5.51
C LEU A 178 19.93 7.83 4.40
N HIS A 179 21.08 8.48 4.48
CA HIS A 179 22.33 8.00 3.88
C HIS A 179 23.35 7.83 5.01
N GLY A 180 23.79 6.58 5.19
CA GLY A 180 24.97 6.23 5.95
C GLY A 180 24.69 5.48 7.24
N LEU A 181 24.61 4.15 7.13
CA LEU A 181 25.36 3.19 7.94
C LEU A 181 25.65 1.96 7.07
#